data_AF-A0A7K6ZBM4-F1
#
_entry.id   AF-A0A7K6ZBM4-F1
#
_cell.length_a   1.000
_cell.length_b   1.000
_cell.length_c   1.000
_cell.angle_alpha   90.00
_cell.angle_beta   90.00
_cell.angle_gamma   90.00
#
_symmetry.space_group_name_H-M   'P 1'
#
loop_
_entity.id
_entity.type
_entity.pdbx_description
1 polymer ?
#
loop_
_entity_poly.entity_id
_entity_poly.type
_entity_poly.pdbx_seq_one_letter_code
_entity_poly.pdbx_strand_id
1 'polypeptide(L)' 'SMFEPLKETVALLSTYGEEMPEEIHLQLQELPEHWDGTKKLCLRVKQSAAPLQANEVNIIRKKCQ' A
#
# COMPACT_ATOMS: atom_id res chain seq x y z
N SER A 1 -11.69 5.96 2.34
CA SER A 1 -10.69 5.03 1.77
C SER A 1 -9.28 5.61 1.96
N MET A 2 -8.18 4.90 1.73
CA MET A 2 -6.81 5.46 1.94
C MET A 2 -6.55 6.72 1.10
N PHE A 3 -7.21 6.84 -0.05
CA PHE A 3 -7.08 7.94 -1.00
C PHE A 3 -8.23 8.96 -0.94
N GLU A 4 -9.09 8.88 0.09
CA GLU A 4 -10.18 9.85 0.29
C GLU A 4 -9.66 11.30 0.40
N PRO A 5 -8.61 11.58 1.18
CA PRO A 5 -8.14 12.95 1.35
C PRO A 5 -7.67 13.58 0.03
N LEU A 6 -7.14 12.77 -0.89
CA LEU A 6 -6.75 13.25 -2.22
C LEU A 6 -7.95 13.60 -3.08
N LYS A 7 -9.03 12.80 -3.03
CA LYS A 7 -10.29 13.11 -3.73
C LYS A 7 -10.92 14.39 -3.18
N GLU A 8 -10.92 14.56 -1.86
CA GLU A 8 -11.42 15.77 -1.19
C GLU A 8 -10.60 17.00 -1.59
N THR A 9 -9.27 16.87 -1.68
CA THR A 9 -8.38 17.97 -2.10
C THR A 9 -8.65 18.36 -3.55
N VAL A 10 -8.80 17.39 -4.46
CA VAL A 10 -9.13 17.68 -5.87
C VAL A 10 -10.49 18.35 -5.99
N ALA A 11 -11.50 17.86 -5.28
CA ALA A 11 -12.82 18.47 -5.26
C ALA A 11 -12.77 19.92 -4.73
N LEU A 12 -11.98 20.16 -3.68
CA LEU A 12 -11.78 21.50 -3.12
C LEU A 12 -11.12 22.43 -4.15
N LEU A 13 -10.04 22.00 -4.80
CA LEU A 13 -9.36 22.79 -5.84
C LEU A 13 -10.30 23.16 -7.00
N SER A 14 -11.16 22.23 -7.41
CA SER A 14 -12.20 22.52 -8.41
C SER A 14 -13.18 23.60 -7.96
N THR A 15 -13.50 23.69 -6.67
CA THR A 15 -14.34 24.80 -6.14
C THR A 15 -13.65 26.17 -6.22
N TYR A 16 -12.32 26.20 -6.28
CA TYR A 16 -11.53 27.42 -6.47
C TYR A 16 -11.25 27.73 -7.95
N GLY A 17 -11.75 26.93 -8.89
CA GLY A 17 -11.55 27.12 -10.33
C GLY A 17 -10.26 26.50 -10.89
N GLU A 18 -9.54 25.73 -10.08
CA GLU A 18 -8.38 24.96 -10.52
C GLU A 18 -8.83 23.58 -11.01
N GLU A 19 -8.84 23.37 -12.32
CA GLU A 19 -9.16 22.09 -12.93
C GLU A 19 -7.89 21.23 -13.04
N MET A 20 -7.96 20.03 -12.47
CA MET A 20 -6.84 19.10 -12.51
C MET A 20 -6.76 18.42 -13.89
N PRO A 21 -5.56 18.09 -14.39
CA PRO A 21 -5.41 17.34 -15.63
C PRO A 21 -6.13 15.98 -15.57
N GLU A 22 -6.64 15.53 -16.71
CA GLU A 22 -7.30 14.21 -16.85
C GLU A 22 -6.42 13.05 -16.33
N GLU A 23 -5.11 13.14 -16.53
CA GLU A 23 -4.14 12.16 -16.02
C GLU A 23 -4.26 11.95 -14.51
N ILE A 24 -4.47 13.03 -13.74
CA ILE A 24 -4.59 12.95 -12.28
C ILE A 24 -5.89 12.26 -11.88
N HIS A 25 -6.97 12.49 -12.62
CA HIS A 25 -8.24 11.79 -12.41
C HIS A 25 -8.11 10.29 -12.71
N LEU A 26 -7.42 9.94 -13.80
CA LEU A 26 -7.13 8.55 -14.15
C LEU A 26 -6.28 7.86 -13.07
N GLN A 27 -5.20 8.49 -12.63
CA GLN A 27 -4.34 7.98 -11.56
C GLN A 27 -5.13 7.77 -10.25
N LEU A 28 -6.02 8.70 -9.87
CA LEU A 28 -6.87 8.56 -8.69
C LEU A 28 -7.88 7.40 -8.79
N GLN A 29 -8.29 7.06 -10.00
CA GLN A 29 -9.17 5.92 -10.25
C GLN A 29 -8.42 4.58 -10.16
N GLU A 30 -7.17 4.52 -10.65
CA GLU A 30 -6.35 3.30 -10.70
C GLU A 30 -5.61 3.01 -9.38
N LEU A 31 -5.29 4.05 -8.59
CA LEU A 31 -4.57 3.98 -7.32
C LEU A 31 -5.10 2.91 -6.34
N PRO A 32 -6.42 2.78 -6.10
CA PRO A 32 -6.97 1.73 -5.25
C PRO A 32 -6.61 0.30 -5.69
N GLU A 33 -6.59 0.04 -7.01
CA GLU A 33 -6.27 -1.27 -7.56
C GLU A 33 -4.78 -1.60 -7.38
N HIS A 34 -3.90 -0.65 -7.72
CA HIS A 34 -2.46 -0.79 -7.50
C HIS A 34 -2.10 -1.00 -6.02
N TRP A 35 -2.78 -0.28 -5.12
CA TRP A 35 -2.62 -0.46 -3.68
C TRP A 35 -3.05 -1.85 -3.24
N ASP A 36 -4.14 -2.38 -3.80
CA ASP A 36 -4.59 -3.73 -3.50
C ASP A 36 -3.61 -4.81 -3.96
N GLY A 37 -3.07 -4.67 -5.17
CA GLY A 37 -1.99 -5.51 -5.67
C GLY A 37 -0.76 -5.48 -4.76
N THR A 38 -0.37 -4.29 -4.31
CA THR A 38 0.76 -4.09 -3.40
C THR A 38 0.54 -4.76 -2.04
N LYS A 39 -0.64 -4.60 -1.44
CA LYS A 39 -0.99 -5.28 -0.18
C LYS A 39 -0.94 -6.80 -0.36
N LYS A 40 -1.50 -7.34 -1.45
CA LYS A 40 -1.48 -8.78 -1.75
C LYS A 40 -0.04 -9.30 -1.87
N LEU A 41 0.84 -8.57 -2.55
CA LEU A 41 2.26 -8.92 -2.65
C LEU A 41 2.92 -8.92 -1.26
N CYS A 42 2.73 -7.88 -0.47
CA CYS A 42 3.26 -7.78 0.89
C CYS A 42 2.81 -8.96 1.76
N LEU A 43 1.53 -9.31 1.71
CA LEU A 43 0.99 -10.46 2.44
C LEU A 43 1.62 -11.77 2.00
N ARG A 44 1.79 -11.98 0.68
CA ARG A 44 2.45 -13.18 0.14
C ARG A 44 3.90 -13.28 0.62
N VAL A 45 4.65 -12.19 0.52
CA VAL A 45 6.05 -12.14 0.97
C VAL A 45 6.13 -12.43 2.46
N LYS A 46 5.25 -11.83 3.27
CA LYS A 46 5.16 -12.12 4.72
C LYS A 46 4.91 -13.60 5.00
N GLN A 47 3.97 -14.22 4.29
CA GLN A 47 3.69 -15.65 4.43
C GLN A 47 4.89 -16.52 4.05
N SER A 48 5.58 -16.19 2.97
CA SER A 48 6.79 -16.90 2.54
C SER A 48 7.98 -16.70 3.49
N ALA A 49 8.10 -15.52 4.10
CA ALA A 49 9.18 -15.20 5.04
C ALA A 49 8.98 -15.81 6.44
N ALA A 50 7.73 -16.02 6.86
CA ALA A 50 7.40 -16.56 8.18
C ALA A 50 8.17 -17.85 8.59
N PRO A 51 8.25 -18.91 7.75
CA PRO A 51 9.01 -20.11 8.11
C PRO A 51 10.52 -19.85 8.21
N LEU A 52 11.07 -18.96 7.39
CA LEU A 52 12.48 -18.58 7.43
C LEU A 52 12.80 -17.84 8.73
N GLN A 53 11.95 -16.88 9.11
CA GLN A 53 12.05 -16.17 10.38
C GLN A 53 11.95 -17.12 11.57
N ALA A 54 11.03 -18.09 11.54
CA ALA A 54 10.90 -19.10 12.58
C ALA A 54 12.14 -20.01 12.68
N ASN A 55 12.78 -20.33 11.56
CA ASN A 55 14.03 -21.10 11.55
C ASN A 55 15.17 -20.33 12.22
N GLU A 56 15.35 -19.05 11.85
CA GLU A 56 16.39 -18.19 12.46
C GLU A 56 16.20 -18.04 13.96
N VAL A 57 14.95 -17.79 14.40
CA VAL A 57 14.61 -17.72 15.83
C VAL A 57 14.95 -19.03 16.55
N ASN A 58 14.67 -20.18 15.94
CA ASN A 58 15.02 -21.48 16.52
C ASN A 58 16.53 -21.70 16.63
N ILE A 59 17.32 -21.28 15.63
CA ILE A 59 18.78 -21.36 15.66
C ILE A 59 19.33 -20.50 16.81
N ILE A 60 18.86 -19.26 16.94
CA ILE A 60 19.27 -18.37 18.03
C ILE A 60 18.93 -19.00 19.38
N ARG A 61 17.71 -19.51 19.54
CA ARG A 61 17.27 -20.17 20.79
C ARG A 61 18.17 -21.36 21.15
N LYS A 62 18.57 -22.18 20.18
CA LYS A 62 19.49 -23.32 20.40
C LYS A 62 20.90 -22.88 20.81
N LYS A 63 21.38 -21.73 20.34
CA LYS A 63 22.70 -21.19 20.70
C LYS A 63 22.73 -20.55 22.10
N CYS A 64 21.57 -20.12 22.59
CA CYS A 64 21.42 -19.54 23.93
C CYS A 64 21.09 -20.57 25.02
N GLN A 65 20.90 -21.85 24.65
CA GLN A 65 20.85 -23.00 25.56
C GLN A 65 22.25 -23.61 25.67
#